data_AF-A0A6I2R5M0-F1
#
_entry.id   AF-A0A6I2R5M0-F1
#
_cell.length_a   1.000
_cell.length_b   1.000
_cell.length_c   1.000
_cell.angle_alpha   90.00
_cell.angle_beta   90.00
_cell.angle_gamma   90.00
#
_symmetry.space_group_name_H-M   'P 1'
#
loop_
_entity.id
_entity.type
_entity.pdbx_description
1 polymer ?
#
loop_
_entity_poly.entity_id
_entity_poly.type
_entity_poly.pdbx_seq_one_letter_code
_entity_poly.pdbx_strand_id
1 'polypeptide(L)'
;MGAQTACPEDIQDIRLGDTVPGKELSFVLVNGVLVANNSVMLDVPFEVLRASHLVRARAVVIDGSNYRCRLLRTDNDENDADEWDQALIATGANRKLWNLYDNEPFWTVSPHGMEVRGGHGDPEGRYAWRPVLEPFLLNFSRLRKGGMVIAGGGNSLFHALLHDVTDYDLILDVDGDDNIATEDAFVASSGDGHLILDRSSLVVARMVPEQEAPQG
;
A
#
# COMPACT_ATOMS: atom_id res chain seq x y z
N MET A 1 18.80 -20.46 -37.32
CA MET A 1 17.34 -20.35 -37.07
C MET A 1 17.17 -19.36 -35.94
N GLY A 2 16.75 -18.14 -36.25
CA GLY A 2 16.44 -17.14 -35.23
C GLY A 2 15.08 -17.46 -34.64
N ALA A 3 15.04 -17.72 -33.33
CA ALA A 3 13.78 -17.73 -32.60
C ALA A 3 13.30 -16.28 -32.54
N GLN A 4 12.34 -15.93 -33.41
CA GLN A 4 11.48 -14.79 -33.16
C GLN A 4 10.71 -15.11 -31.90
N THR A 5 11.02 -14.42 -30.81
CA THR A 5 10.11 -14.25 -29.69
C THR A 5 8.86 -13.59 -30.25
N ALA A 6 7.85 -14.39 -30.57
CA ALA A 6 6.52 -13.87 -30.79
C ALA A 6 6.11 -13.21 -29.47
N CYS A 7 6.02 -11.89 -29.45
CA CYS A 7 5.25 -11.19 -28.43
C CYS A 7 3.82 -11.71 -28.56
N PRO A 8 3.22 -12.33 -27.52
CA PRO A 8 1.82 -12.71 -27.57
C PRO A 8 0.99 -11.46 -27.85
N GLU A 9 0.16 -11.49 -28.88
CA GLU A 9 -0.54 -10.32 -29.42
C GLU A 9 -1.64 -9.73 -28.51
N ASP A 10 -1.85 -10.24 -27.29
CA ASP A 10 -2.79 -9.65 -26.32
C ASP A 10 -2.27 -9.80 -24.88
N ILE A 11 -1.08 -9.28 -24.56
CA ILE A 11 -0.71 -9.15 -23.15
C ILE A 11 -1.59 -8.06 -22.52
N GLN A 12 -2.53 -8.48 -21.67
CA GLN A 12 -3.39 -7.56 -20.93
C GLN A 12 -2.55 -6.62 -20.05
N ASP A 13 -2.68 -5.32 -20.27
CA ASP A 13 -2.03 -4.30 -19.43
C ASP A 13 -2.83 -4.12 -18.13
N ILE A 14 -2.25 -4.55 -17.01
CA ILE A 14 -2.85 -4.37 -15.68
C ILE A 14 -2.55 -2.95 -15.20
N ARG A 15 -3.58 -2.21 -14.80
CA ARG A 15 -3.48 -0.84 -14.29
C ARG A 15 -4.14 -0.69 -12.93
N LEU A 16 -3.48 0.08 -12.07
CA LEU A 16 -4.01 0.57 -10.82
C LEU A 16 -4.25 2.08 -10.94
N GLY A 17 -5.38 2.56 -10.43
CA GLY A 17 -5.79 3.97 -10.54
C GLY A 17 -6.52 4.45 -9.30
N ASP A 18 -7.24 5.56 -9.45
CA ASP A 18 -7.96 6.24 -8.38
C ASP A 18 -8.97 5.34 -7.66
N THR A 19 -9.20 5.68 -6.39
CA THR A 19 -10.20 5.02 -5.56
C THR A 19 -11.60 5.26 -6.13
N VAL A 20 -12.37 4.18 -6.28
CA VAL A 20 -13.78 4.23 -6.72
C VAL A 20 -14.66 3.73 -5.58
N PRO A 21 -15.71 4.49 -5.18
CA PRO A 21 -16.65 4.06 -4.15
C PRO A 21 -17.19 2.64 -4.37
N GLY A 22 -17.10 1.80 -3.35
CA GLY A 22 -17.52 0.39 -3.37
C GLY A 22 -16.57 -0.57 -4.10
N LYS A 23 -15.42 -0.08 -4.61
CA LYS A 23 -14.36 -0.86 -5.26
C LYS A 23 -12.98 -0.51 -4.73
N GLU A 24 -12.93 0.02 -3.51
CA GLU A 24 -11.70 0.46 -2.89
C GLU A 24 -10.79 -0.72 -2.58
N LEU A 25 -9.51 -0.55 -2.87
CA LEU A 25 -8.50 -1.49 -2.41
C LEU A 25 -8.01 -1.07 -1.02
N SER A 26 -7.90 -2.05 -0.14
CA SER A 26 -7.42 -1.85 1.23
C SER A 26 -5.91 -2.12 1.31
N PHE A 27 -5.19 -1.24 1.98
CA PHE A 27 -3.75 -1.34 2.18
C PHE A 27 -3.40 -1.23 3.66
N VAL A 28 -2.34 -1.93 4.05
CA VAL A 28 -1.71 -1.84 5.38
C VAL A 28 -0.42 -1.05 5.24
N LEU A 29 -0.23 -0.04 6.08
CA LEU A 29 1.03 0.67 6.19
C LEU A 29 2.01 -0.19 7.02
N VAL A 30 3.13 -0.55 6.42
CA VAL A 30 4.21 -1.31 7.07
C VAL A 30 5.53 -0.78 6.56
N ASN A 31 6.46 -0.44 7.46
CA ASN A 31 7.85 -0.08 7.13
C ASN A 31 7.94 0.99 6.03
N GLY A 32 7.06 2.00 6.08
CA GLY A 32 7.08 3.10 5.13
C GLY A 32 6.46 2.81 3.75
N VAL A 33 5.80 1.66 3.56
CA VAL A 33 5.11 1.31 2.30
C VAL A 33 3.67 0.85 2.56
N LEU A 34 2.83 0.94 1.54
CA LEU A 34 1.46 0.43 1.58
C LEU A 34 1.40 -0.94 0.91
N VAL A 35 1.15 -2.00 1.68
CA VAL A 35 0.99 -3.36 1.15
C VAL A 35 -0.50 -3.69 1.06
N ALA A 36 -0.98 -4.13 -0.10
CA ALA A 36 -2.38 -4.52 -0.24
C ALA A 36 -2.69 -5.66 0.73
N ASN A 37 -3.77 -5.51 1.50
CA ASN A 37 -4.14 -6.49 2.51
C ASN A 37 -4.78 -7.75 1.89
N ASN A 38 -5.32 -7.58 0.69
CA ASN A 38 -5.86 -8.62 -0.18
C ASN A 38 -5.04 -8.69 -1.46
N SER A 39 -5.02 -9.86 -2.09
CA SER A 39 -4.65 -9.92 -3.49
C SER A 39 -5.73 -9.25 -4.35
N VAL A 40 -5.31 -8.51 -5.37
CA VAL A 40 -6.17 -7.63 -6.15
C VAL A 40 -6.63 -8.29 -7.45
N MET A 41 -5.86 -9.27 -7.93
CA MET A 41 -6.18 -10.04 -9.12
C MET A 41 -5.63 -11.46 -8.95
N LEU A 42 -6.41 -12.46 -9.35
CA LEU A 42 -6.05 -13.88 -9.25
C LEU A 42 -5.57 -14.42 -10.59
N ASP A 43 -4.93 -15.58 -10.58
CA ASP A 43 -4.50 -16.33 -11.76
C ASP A 43 -3.65 -15.54 -12.77
N VAL A 44 -2.83 -14.61 -12.25
CA VAL A 44 -2.03 -13.72 -13.09
C VAL A 44 -0.72 -14.42 -13.46
N PRO A 45 -0.34 -14.51 -14.75
CA PRO A 45 0.99 -14.96 -15.14
C PRO A 45 2.04 -13.89 -14.83
N PHE A 46 3.23 -14.28 -14.35
CA PHE A 46 4.32 -13.33 -14.07
C PHE A 46 4.67 -12.45 -15.28
N GLU A 47 4.58 -13.01 -16.49
CA GLU A 47 4.85 -12.32 -17.75
C GLU A 47 3.91 -11.13 -17.99
N VAL A 48 2.66 -11.23 -17.55
CA VAL A 48 1.68 -10.14 -17.63
C VAL A 48 2.07 -9.01 -16.68
N LEU A 49 2.49 -9.33 -15.46
CA LEU A 49 3.01 -8.33 -14.50
C LEU A 49 4.28 -7.65 -15.01
N ARG A 50 5.18 -8.43 -15.63
CA ARG A 50 6.43 -7.93 -16.22
C ARG A 50 6.15 -6.97 -17.37
N ALA A 51 5.28 -7.35 -18.30
CA ALA A 51 4.87 -6.51 -19.42
C ALA A 51 4.10 -5.26 -18.96
N SER A 52 3.34 -5.36 -17.87
CA SER A 52 2.63 -4.24 -17.24
C SER A 52 3.55 -3.35 -16.39
N HIS A 53 4.86 -3.63 -16.34
CA HIS A 53 5.86 -2.91 -15.53
C HIS A 53 5.62 -2.96 -14.00
N LEU A 54 4.81 -3.90 -13.51
CA LEU A 54 4.42 -4.03 -12.11
C LEU A 54 5.40 -4.85 -11.27
N VAL A 55 6.44 -5.44 -11.87
CA VAL A 55 7.43 -6.25 -11.13
C VAL A 55 8.34 -5.37 -10.27
N ARG A 56 9.06 -4.41 -10.88
CA ARG A 56 10.08 -3.62 -10.17
C ARG A 56 9.55 -2.28 -9.65
N ALA A 57 8.86 -1.54 -10.51
CA ALA A 57 8.16 -0.30 -10.20
C ALA A 57 7.47 0.25 -11.45
N ARG A 58 6.16 0.53 -11.35
CA ARG A 58 5.40 1.36 -12.29
C ARG A 58 4.96 2.62 -11.56
N ALA A 59 5.22 3.80 -12.14
CA ALA A 59 4.64 5.03 -11.61
C ALA A 59 3.11 5.02 -11.82
N VAL A 60 2.36 5.28 -10.76
CA VAL A 60 0.90 5.38 -10.76
C VAL A 60 0.48 6.63 -9.99
N VAL A 61 -0.65 7.21 -10.40
CA VAL A 61 -1.31 8.29 -9.68
C VAL A 61 -2.58 7.73 -9.09
N ILE A 62 -2.73 7.83 -7.77
CA ILE A 62 -3.89 7.35 -7.02
C ILE A 62 -4.34 8.49 -6.12
N ASP A 63 -5.59 8.90 -6.31
CA ASP A 63 -6.23 10.00 -5.62
C ASP A 63 -5.44 11.32 -5.72
N GLY A 64 -4.66 11.48 -6.79
CA GLY A 64 -3.80 12.64 -7.04
C GLY A 64 -2.39 12.55 -6.43
N SER A 65 -2.10 11.53 -5.62
CA SER A 65 -0.76 11.25 -5.07
C SER A 65 -0.01 10.26 -5.97
N ASN A 66 1.31 10.39 -6.03
CA ASN A 66 2.15 9.56 -6.90
C ASN A 66 2.86 8.46 -6.11
N TYR A 67 2.77 7.25 -6.65
CA TYR A 67 3.36 6.05 -6.06
C TYR A 67 4.13 5.24 -7.10
N ARG A 68 5.12 4.47 -6.65
CA ARG A 68 5.66 3.34 -7.39
C ARG A 68 4.89 2.10 -6.97
N CYS A 69 4.13 1.53 -7.89
CA CYS A 69 3.46 0.26 -7.72
C CYS A 69 4.38 -0.90 -8.13
N ARG A 70 4.57 -1.88 -7.27
CA ARG A 70 5.47 -3.03 -7.50
C ARG A 70 5.02 -4.29 -6.78
N LEU A 71 5.73 -5.39 -7.01
CA LEU A 71 5.63 -6.59 -6.18
C LEU A 71 6.36 -6.41 -4.85
N LEU A 72 5.94 -7.21 -3.86
CA LEU A 72 6.71 -7.49 -2.64
C LEU A 72 8.08 -8.06 -3.02
N ARG A 73 9.12 -7.58 -2.36
CA ARG A 73 10.50 -8.02 -2.56
C ARG A 73 10.86 -9.10 -1.57
N THR A 74 11.54 -10.12 -2.07
CA THR A 74 12.18 -11.14 -1.27
C THR A 74 13.68 -10.92 -1.21
N ASP A 75 14.26 -11.31 -0.09
CA ASP A 75 15.67 -11.08 0.19
C ASP A 75 16.51 -12.23 -0.39
N ASN A 76 17.82 -12.02 -0.50
CA ASN A 76 18.73 -13.06 -1.03
C ASN A 76 19.10 -14.12 0.00
N ASP A 77 18.94 -13.83 1.29
CA ASP A 77 19.35 -14.69 2.38
C ASP A 77 18.11 -15.30 3.01
N GLU A 78 18.03 -16.63 3.03
CA GLU A 78 16.92 -17.37 3.66
C GLU A 78 16.80 -17.07 5.17
N ASN A 79 17.82 -16.45 5.78
CA ASN A 79 17.82 -16.04 7.18
C ASN A 79 17.30 -14.62 7.42
N ASP A 80 17.20 -13.79 6.38
CA ASP A 80 16.68 -12.43 6.50
C ASP A 80 15.16 -12.41 6.25
N ALA A 81 14.44 -11.69 7.11
CA ALA A 81 13.00 -11.53 6.96
C ALA A 81 12.72 -10.59 5.79
N ASP A 82 12.07 -11.09 4.75
CA ASP A 82 11.72 -10.26 3.60
C ASP A 82 10.55 -9.30 3.87
N GLU A 83 10.16 -8.49 2.87
CA GLU A 83 9.09 -7.51 3.06
C GLU A 83 7.77 -8.14 3.50
N TRP A 84 7.48 -9.37 3.09
CA TRP A 84 6.27 -10.07 3.51
C TRP A 84 6.40 -10.60 4.94
N ASP A 85 7.55 -11.19 5.29
CA ASP A 85 7.83 -11.67 6.64
C ASP A 85 7.82 -10.51 7.64
N GLN A 86 8.42 -9.37 7.28
CA GLN A 86 8.39 -8.13 8.06
C GLN A 86 6.97 -7.61 8.25
N ALA A 87 6.14 -7.63 7.21
CA ALA A 87 4.73 -7.22 7.30
C ALA A 87 3.92 -8.12 8.24
N LEU A 88 4.16 -9.43 8.22
CA LEU A 88 3.58 -10.35 9.19
C LEU A 88 4.08 -10.06 10.61
N ILE A 89 5.39 -9.90 10.81
CA ILE A 89 5.97 -9.60 12.14
C ILE A 89 5.38 -8.30 12.71
N ALA A 90 5.38 -7.21 11.92
CA ALA A 90 4.91 -5.90 12.35
C ALA A 90 3.42 -5.87 12.73
N THR A 91 2.63 -6.77 12.16
CA THR A 91 1.17 -6.82 12.38
C THR A 91 0.74 -7.98 13.28
N GLY A 92 1.69 -8.70 13.90
CA GLY A 92 1.42 -9.86 14.75
C GLY A 92 0.82 -11.04 13.99
N ALA A 93 1.17 -11.20 12.71
CA ALA A 93 0.71 -12.22 11.79
C ALA A 93 -0.83 -12.32 11.75
N ASN A 94 -1.50 -11.17 11.80
CA ASN A 94 -2.95 -11.10 11.91
C ASN A 94 -3.63 -11.63 10.63
N ARG A 95 -4.09 -12.89 10.69
CA ARG A 95 -4.76 -13.57 9.57
C ARG A 95 -6.02 -12.84 9.07
N LYS A 96 -6.75 -12.15 9.95
CA LYS A 96 -7.93 -11.35 9.58
C LYS A 96 -7.52 -10.14 8.74
N LEU A 97 -6.45 -9.45 9.13
CA LEU A 97 -5.96 -8.27 8.44
C LEU A 97 -5.53 -8.58 7.01
N TRP A 98 -4.72 -9.63 6.85
CA TRP A 98 -4.08 -10.02 5.59
C TRP A 98 -4.90 -10.96 4.70
N ASN A 99 -6.15 -11.22 5.09
CA ASN A 99 -7.10 -12.13 4.44
C ASN A 99 -6.46 -13.47 4.03
N LEU A 100 -5.70 -14.10 4.94
CA LEU A 100 -4.92 -15.33 4.65
C LEU A 100 -5.73 -16.61 4.79
N TYR A 101 -7.05 -16.56 4.62
CA TYR A 101 -7.93 -17.72 4.88
C TYR A 101 -7.71 -18.85 3.88
N ASP A 102 -7.33 -18.53 2.65
CA ASP A 102 -7.23 -19.51 1.57
C ASP A 102 -5.79 -19.92 1.24
N ASN A 103 -4.79 -19.48 2.01
CA ASN A 103 -3.36 -19.66 1.71
C ASN A 103 -3.06 -19.38 0.24
N GLU A 104 -3.63 -18.30 -0.28
CA GLU A 104 -3.55 -17.94 -1.69
C GLU A 104 -2.10 -17.58 -2.04
N PRO A 105 -1.43 -18.34 -2.93
CA PRO A 105 -0.09 -18.00 -3.36
C PRO A 105 -0.10 -16.75 -4.24
N PHE A 106 0.85 -15.85 -4.00
CA PHE A 106 0.99 -14.61 -4.76
C PHE A 106 2.44 -14.37 -5.19
N TRP A 107 2.58 -13.62 -6.28
CA TRP A 107 3.89 -13.27 -6.83
C TRP A 107 4.68 -12.33 -5.91
N THR A 108 5.96 -12.65 -5.76
CA THR A 108 6.98 -11.79 -5.20
C THR A 108 8.18 -11.73 -6.17
N VAL A 109 9.17 -10.89 -5.86
CA VAL A 109 10.37 -10.75 -6.70
C VAL A 109 11.63 -10.71 -5.84
N SER A 110 12.59 -11.59 -6.15
CA SER A 110 13.95 -11.53 -5.63
C SER A 110 14.90 -10.90 -6.64
N PRO A 111 16.14 -10.59 -6.24
CA PRO A 111 17.22 -10.28 -7.17
C PRO A 111 17.49 -11.39 -8.21
N HIS A 112 17.06 -12.63 -7.97
CA HIS A 112 17.23 -13.76 -8.89
C HIS A 112 16.05 -13.98 -9.84
N GLY A 113 14.87 -13.42 -9.55
CA GLY A 113 13.72 -13.49 -10.45
C GLY A 113 12.38 -13.54 -9.73
N MET A 114 11.44 -14.25 -10.34
CA MET A 114 10.10 -14.43 -9.79
C MET A 114 10.12 -15.43 -8.63
N GLU A 115 9.39 -15.13 -7.57
CA GLU A 115 9.18 -16.01 -6.42
C GLU A 115 7.71 -16.01 -6.03
N VAL A 116 7.33 -16.90 -5.12
CA VAL A 116 5.96 -17.12 -4.69
C VAL A 116 5.92 -17.22 -3.17
N ARG A 117 5.01 -16.47 -2.54
CA ARG A 117 4.73 -16.53 -1.10
C ARG A 117 3.24 -16.87 -0.88
N GLY A 118 2.87 -17.20 0.36
CA GLY A 118 1.47 -17.31 0.78
C GLY A 118 0.81 -18.69 0.69
N GLY A 119 1.44 -19.68 0.06
CA GLY A 119 0.86 -21.02 -0.08
C GLY A 119 1.70 -21.99 -0.89
N HIS A 120 1.11 -23.12 -1.28
CA HIS A 120 1.74 -24.07 -2.19
C HIS A 120 1.72 -23.53 -3.63
N GLY A 121 2.81 -23.76 -4.36
CA GLY A 121 2.90 -23.39 -5.77
C GLY A 121 1.89 -24.14 -6.64
N ASP A 122 1.29 -23.42 -7.59
CA ASP A 122 0.52 -23.90 -8.71
C ASP A 122 1.50 -24.29 -9.83
N PRO A 123 1.47 -25.55 -10.32
CA PRO A 123 2.27 -26.00 -11.46
C PRO A 123 2.09 -25.16 -12.74
N GLU A 124 0.94 -24.51 -12.92
CA GLU A 124 0.66 -23.66 -14.07
C GLU A 124 1.32 -22.28 -13.99
N GLY A 125 1.93 -21.94 -12.84
CA GLY A 125 2.62 -20.66 -12.66
C GLY A 125 1.65 -19.48 -12.78
N ARG A 126 0.47 -19.61 -12.18
CA ARG A 126 -0.55 -18.56 -12.09
C ARG A 126 -0.79 -18.28 -10.63
N TYR A 127 -0.51 -17.05 -10.23
CA TYR A 127 -0.59 -16.65 -8.83
C TYR A 127 -1.27 -15.31 -8.71
N ALA A 128 -1.71 -15.01 -7.50
CA ALA A 128 -2.36 -13.75 -7.23
C ALA A 128 -1.37 -12.58 -7.29
N TRP A 129 -1.88 -11.39 -7.58
CA TRP A 129 -1.13 -10.14 -7.57
C TRP A 129 -1.51 -9.32 -6.34
N ARG A 130 -0.51 -9.06 -5.48
CA ARG A 130 -0.62 -8.23 -4.29
C ARG A 130 0.29 -7.01 -4.41
N PRO A 131 -0.23 -5.82 -4.76
CA PRO A 131 0.60 -4.65 -5.00
C PRO A 131 1.15 -4.05 -3.70
N VAL A 132 2.36 -3.50 -3.81
CA VAL A 132 2.97 -2.58 -2.86
C VAL A 132 3.04 -1.20 -3.49
N LEU A 133 2.67 -0.16 -2.73
CA LEU A 133 2.83 1.23 -3.14
C LEU A 133 3.93 1.89 -2.31
N GLU A 134 4.96 2.37 -2.98
CA GLU A 134 5.97 3.25 -2.40
C GLU A 134 5.63 4.69 -2.77
N PRO A 135 5.39 5.59 -1.80
CA PRO A 135 5.14 6.99 -2.07
C PRO A 135 6.40 7.65 -2.64
N PHE A 136 6.22 8.61 -3.54
CA PHE A 136 7.33 9.50 -3.90
C PHE A 136 6.91 10.96 -4.09
N LEU A 137 5.61 11.25 -4.27
CA LEU A 137 5.09 12.61 -4.23
C LEU A 137 3.63 12.60 -3.81
N LEU A 138 3.36 12.93 -2.54
CA LEU A 138 2.00 13.06 -2.03
C LEU A 138 1.39 14.41 -2.40
N ASN A 139 0.10 14.39 -2.71
CA ASN A 139 -0.67 15.57 -3.07
C ASN A 139 -1.62 15.98 -1.94
N PHE A 140 -1.28 17.08 -1.27
CA PHE A 140 -2.06 17.62 -0.16
C PHE A 140 -3.13 18.63 -0.61
N SER A 141 -3.12 19.06 -1.88
CA SER A 141 -4.04 20.10 -2.39
C SER A 141 -5.51 19.69 -2.37
N ARG A 142 -5.79 18.39 -2.25
CA ARG A 142 -7.15 17.83 -2.16
C ARG A 142 -7.66 17.74 -0.72
N LEU A 143 -6.79 17.88 0.28
CA LEU A 143 -7.19 17.84 1.68
C LEU A 143 -8.02 19.08 2.03
N ARG A 144 -8.98 18.92 2.93
CA ARG A 144 -9.93 19.97 3.32
C ARG A 144 -9.98 20.04 4.84
N LYS A 145 -9.72 21.24 5.38
CA LYS A 145 -9.89 21.51 6.82
C LYS A 145 -11.29 21.13 7.27
N GLY A 146 -11.41 20.55 8.45
CA GLY A 146 -12.66 20.05 9.02
C GLY A 146 -13.16 18.75 8.37
N GLY A 147 -12.38 18.11 7.50
CA GLY A 147 -12.69 16.80 6.95
C GLY A 147 -11.93 15.67 7.65
N MET A 148 -12.52 14.48 7.68
CA MET A 148 -11.81 13.29 8.16
C MET A 148 -10.75 12.86 7.13
N VAL A 149 -9.55 12.59 7.61
CA VAL A 149 -8.41 12.15 6.80
C VAL A 149 -7.81 10.86 7.32
N ILE A 150 -7.19 10.14 6.40
CA ILE A 150 -6.25 9.06 6.69
C ILE A 150 -4.86 9.59 6.35
N ALA A 151 -3.99 9.67 7.35
CA ALA A 151 -2.60 10.09 7.18
C ALA A 151 -1.67 9.15 7.95
N GLY A 152 -0.53 8.78 7.38
CA GLY A 152 0.41 7.90 8.05
C GLY A 152 1.77 7.85 7.38
N GLY A 153 2.75 7.42 8.16
CA GLY A 153 4.16 7.26 7.82
C GLY A 153 4.80 6.31 8.82
N GLY A 154 6.03 5.86 8.57
CA GLY A 154 6.66 4.86 9.44
C GLY A 154 5.75 3.64 9.62
N ASN A 155 5.35 3.38 10.87
CA ASN A 155 4.39 2.34 11.24
C ASN A 155 3.08 2.89 11.85
N SER A 156 2.89 4.22 11.86
CA SER A 156 1.72 4.88 12.45
C SER A 156 0.74 5.36 11.39
N LEU A 157 -0.54 5.05 11.59
CA LEU A 157 -1.65 5.48 10.74
C LEU A 157 -2.72 6.17 11.59
N PHE A 158 -3.10 7.37 11.19
CA PHE A 158 -4.07 8.21 11.87
C PHE A 158 -5.35 8.32 11.04
N HIS A 159 -6.48 8.20 11.74
CA HIS A 159 -7.80 8.48 11.20
C HIS A 159 -8.43 9.58 12.08
N ALA A 160 -8.35 10.83 11.63
CA ALA A 160 -8.69 11.97 12.47
C ALA A 160 -9.21 13.16 11.64
N LEU A 161 -9.75 14.15 12.35
CA LEU A 161 -10.21 15.40 11.75
C LEU A 161 -9.01 16.26 11.37
N LEU A 162 -9.00 16.77 10.15
CA LEU A 162 -7.94 17.65 9.67
C LEU A 162 -8.14 19.07 10.20
N HIS A 163 -7.25 19.52 11.07
CA HIS A 163 -7.23 20.88 11.58
C HIS A 163 -6.67 21.87 10.53
N ASP A 164 -5.45 21.60 10.05
CA ASP A 164 -4.74 22.48 9.12
C ASP A 164 -3.73 21.72 8.24
N VAL A 165 -3.36 22.33 7.11
CA VAL A 165 -2.27 21.92 6.22
C VAL A 165 -1.33 23.12 6.09
N THR A 166 -0.14 23.04 6.66
CA THR A 166 0.93 24.04 6.49
C THR A 166 1.88 23.60 5.38
N ASP A 167 2.90 24.41 5.06
CA ASP A 167 3.91 24.05 4.07
C ASP A 167 4.72 22.80 4.45
N TYR A 168 4.84 22.49 5.75
CA TYR A 168 5.67 21.42 6.28
C TYR A 168 4.87 20.34 7.01
N ASP A 169 3.72 20.71 7.58
CA ASP A 169 3.01 19.87 8.53
C ASP A 169 1.56 19.62 8.14
N LEU A 170 1.06 18.44 8.52
CA LEU A 170 -0.37 18.14 8.60
C LEU A 170 -0.77 18.17 10.07
N ILE A 171 -1.76 18.99 10.42
CA ILE A 171 -2.22 19.14 11.80
C ILE A 171 -3.56 18.42 11.95
N LEU A 172 -3.62 17.43 12.84
CA LEU A 172 -4.82 16.66 13.12
C LEU A 172 -5.37 17.02 14.50
N ASP A 173 -6.69 17.10 14.62
CA ASP A 173 -7.35 17.16 15.92
C ASP A 173 -7.35 15.77 16.56
N VAL A 174 -7.04 15.72 17.85
CA VAL A 174 -7.13 14.50 18.65
C VAL A 174 -8.06 14.75 19.83
N ASP A 175 -8.97 13.80 20.08
CA ASP A 175 -9.80 13.86 21.27
C ASP A 175 -8.90 13.78 22.50
N GLY A 176 -9.02 14.78 23.37
CA GLY A 176 -8.01 15.19 24.37
C GLY A 176 -7.65 14.20 25.49
N ASP A 177 -8.01 12.92 25.38
CA ASP A 177 -7.59 11.84 26.29
C ASP A 177 -6.68 10.81 25.61
N ASP A 178 -6.55 10.81 24.28
CA ASP A 178 -5.63 9.91 23.59
C ASP A 178 -4.22 10.52 23.59
N ASN A 179 -3.46 10.22 24.65
CA ASN A 179 -2.00 10.30 24.59
C ASN A 179 -1.52 9.29 23.53
N ILE A 180 -1.50 9.70 22.27
CA ILE A 180 -0.94 8.89 21.19
C ILE A 180 0.59 8.93 21.35
N ALA A 181 1.10 8.04 22.21
CA ALA A 181 2.50 7.71 22.27
C ALA A 181 2.84 6.93 21.01
N THR A 182 3.40 7.62 20.03
CA THR A 182 4.03 7.00 18.87
C THR A 182 5.54 7.14 19.01
N GLU A 183 6.25 6.05 18.71
CA GLU A 183 7.72 6.05 18.64
C GLU A 183 8.22 6.65 17.32
N ASP A 184 7.32 6.95 16.39
CA ASP A 184 7.67 7.48 15.09
C ASP A 184 8.03 8.97 15.15
N ALA A 185 9.24 9.30 14.72
CA ALA A 185 9.81 10.65 14.79
C ALA A 185 9.09 11.70 13.93
N PHE A 186 8.20 11.29 13.02
CA PHE A 186 7.44 12.21 12.17
C PHE A 186 6.22 12.83 12.84
N VAL A 187 5.90 12.41 14.06
CA VAL A 187 4.71 12.83 14.79
C VAL A 187 5.10 13.53 16.08
N ALA A 188 4.48 14.68 16.36
CA ALA A 188 4.58 15.37 17.63
C ALA A 188 3.21 15.77 18.16
N SER A 189 2.99 15.64 19.47
CA SER A 189 1.82 16.23 20.12
C SER A 189 2.12 17.68 20.50
N SER A 190 1.20 18.59 20.18
CA SER A 190 1.30 20.01 20.56
C SER A 190 0.90 20.25 22.02
N GLY A 191 0.32 19.25 22.72
CA GLY A 191 -0.23 19.40 24.07
C GLY A 191 -1.62 20.07 24.14
N ASP A 192 -2.01 20.80 23.10
CA ASP A 192 -3.31 21.51 22.99
C ASP A 192 -4.38 20.70 22.24
N GLY A 193 -4.29 19.36 22.25
CA GLY A 193 -5.25 18.50 21.54
C GLY A 193 -4.98 18.35 20.03
N HIS A 194 -3.75 18.65 19.58
CA HIS A 194 -3.34 18.48 18.19
C HIS A 194 -2.15 17.55 18.04
N LEU A 195 -2.16 16.77 16.95
CA LEU A 195 -0.99 16.11 16.41
C LEU A 195 -0.45 16.85 15.20
N ILE A 196 0.86 16.98 15.15
CA ILE A 196 1.61 17.61 14.08
C ILE A 196 2.41 16.52 13.37
N LEU A 197 2.18 16.36 12.08
CA LEU A 197 2.79 15.33 11.24
C LEU A 197 3.70 15.99 10.20
N ASP A 198 4.98 15.65 10.19
CA ASP A 198 5.90 16.07 9.13
C ASP A 198 5.48 15.47 7.78
N ARG A 199 5.06 16.33 6.85
CA ARG A 199 4.55 15.95 5.53
C ARG A 199 5.58 15.20 4.70
N SER A 200 6.87 15.46 4.91
CA SER A 200 7.95 14.84 4.13
C SER A 200 8.16 13.37 4.48
N SER A 201 7.71 12.97 5.66
CA SER A 201 7.80 11.60 6.18
C SER A 201 6.52 10.79 5.98
N LEU A 202 5.46 11.40 5.44
CA LEU A 202 4.19 10.74 5.18
C LEU A 202 4.27 9.80 3.97
N VAL A 203 3.60 8.66 4.11
CA VAL A 203 3.43 7.62 3.10
C VAL A 203 2.05 7.67 2.46
N VAL A 204 1.06 8.10 3.22
CA VAL A 204 -0.30 8.32 2.76
C VAL A 204 -0.87 9.56 3.43
N ALA A 205 -1.61 10.36 2.67
CA ALA A 205 -2.42 11.45 3.19
C ALA A 205 -3.60 11.65 2.23
N ARG A 206 -4.81 11.33 2.66
CA ARG A 206 -6.02 11.47 1.84
C ARG A 206 -7.26 11.72 2.67
N MET A 207 -8.30 12.26 2.03
CA MET A 207 -9.64 12.32 2.62
C MET A 207 -10.19 10.90 2.80
N VAL A 208 -10.97 10.68 3.85
CA VAL A 208 -11.81 9.49 3.96
C VAL A 208 -12.89 9.55 2.88
N PRO A 209 -13.13 8.48 2.09
CA PRO A 209 -14.22 8.47 1.12
C PRO A 209 -15.56 8.75 1.80
N GLU A 210 -16.38 9.63 1.23
CA GLU A 210 -17.76 9.83 1.70
C GLU A 210 -18.52 8.50 1.53
N GLN A 211 -19.00 7.92 2.61
CA GLN A 211 -19.95 6.80 2.51
C GLN A 211 -21.25 7.37 1.96
N GLU A 212 -21.73 6.85 0.80
CA GLU A 212 -23.09 7.16 0.37
C GLU A 212 -24.04 6.78 1.50
N ALA A 213 -24.80 7.77 1.99
CA ALA A 213 -25.83 7.52 2.98
C ALA A 213 -26.77 6.42 2.44
N PRO A 214 -27.18 5.44 3.26
CA PRO A 214 -28.15 4.46 2.81
C PRO A 214 -29.38 5.20 2.30
N GLN A 215 -29.71 5.00 1.03
CA GLN A 215 -30.99 5.45 0.50
C GLN A 215 -32.07 4.71 1.30
N GLY A 216 -32.76 5.45 2.16
CA GLY A 216 -33.87 4.96 2.96
C GLY A 216 -35.11 4.63 2.13
#